data_AF-A0A3P9NM16-F1
#
_entry.id   AF-A0A3P9NM16-F1
#
_cell.length_a   1.000
_cell.length_b   1.000
_cell.length_c   1.000
_cell.angle_alpha   90.00
_cell.angle_beta   90.00
_cell.angle_gamma   90.00
#
_symmetry.space_group_name_H-M   'P 1'
#
loop_
_entity.id
_entity.type
_entity.pdbx_description
1 polymer ?
#
loop_
_entity_poly.entity_id
_entity_poly.type
_entity_poly.pdbx_seq_one_letter_code
_entity_poly.pdbx_strand_id
1 'polypeptide(L)'
;AMVRGWWWIKDPEELYHTLQALHPRGIREKVLHKHLAKHMESLAEMCTKPINPLFELKTEDKDVLLEALQQPWQVQEKAMEVDVSALQWVEDLEQRVIAADLHLKPYTIPDPDSTRDDLQYYEHDVDPRDDWIVRTKKEWSGLPRIATHPLDLAVLRLANLERNIERRYLKEPLWN
;
A
#
# COMPACT_ATOMS: atom_id res chain seq x y z
N ALA A 1 23.64 14.62 -14.43
CA ALA A 1 23.31 13.87 -13.20
C ALA A 1 22.84 12.48 -13.60
N MET A 2 23.20 11.42 -12.87
CA MET A 2 22.74 10.06 -13.15
C MET A 2 21.26 9.96 -12.73
N VAL A 3 20.35 9.87 -13.70
CA VAL A 3 18.91 9.76 -13.41
C VAL A 3 18.68 8.37 -12.84
N ARG A 4 18.15 8.30 -11.61
CA ARG A 4 17.72 7.05 -10.98
C ARG A 4 16.25 6.87 -11.31
N GLY A 5 15.87 5.68 -11.77
CA GLY A 5 14.49 5.40 -12.12
C GLY A 5 14.31 4.06 -12.81
N TRP A 6 13.05 3.69 -12.99
CA TRP A 6 12.66 2.55 -13.80
C TRP A 6 12.66 2.97 -15.27
N TRP A 7 13.21 2.12 -16.10
CA TRP A 7 13.18 2.27 -17.56
C TRP A 7 12.72 0.95 -18.17
N TRP A 8 12.28 1.04 -19.40
CA TRP A 8 11.80 -0.07 -20.21
C TRP A 8 12.27 0.12 -21.65
N ILE A 9 12.17 -0.94 -22.43
CA ILE A 9 12.59 -0.97 -23.84
C ILE A 9 11.32 -1.08 -24.67
N LYS A 10 11.09 -0.10 -25.55
CA LYS A 10 9.89 -0.08 -26.40
C LYS A 10 10.16 -0.69 -27.75
N ASP A 11 11.29 -0.35 -28.34
CA ASP A 11 11.62 -0.71 -29.71
C ASP A 11 12.72 -1.77 -29.75
N PRO A 12 12.70 -2.66 -30.77
CA PRO A 12 13.78 -3.61 -30.95
C PRO A 12 15.14 -2.93 -31.16
N GLU A 13 15.18 -1.72 -31.74
CA GLU A 13 16.42 -0.93 -31.88
C GLU A 13 17.01 -0.52 -30.53
N GLU A 14 16.17 -0.07 -29.58
CA GLU A 14 16.60 0.25 -28.21
C GLU A 14 17.16 -0.98 -27.50
N LEU A 15 16.61 -2.18 -27.76
CA LEU A 15 17.12 -3.44 -27.23
C LEU A 15 18.54 -3.73 -27.71
N TYR A 16 18.82 -3.52 -29.01
CA TYR A 16 20.16 -3.68 -29.57
C TYR A 16 21.14 -2.66 -29.00
N HIS A 17 20.74 -1.39 -28.91
CA HIS A 17 21.58 -0.35 -28.31
C HIS A 17 21.88 -0.63 -26.84
N THR A 18 20.90 -1.12 -26.09
CA THR A 18 21.08 -1.54 -24.69
C THR A 18 22.10 -2.67 -24.59
N LEU A 19 22.02 -3.68 -25.44
CA LEU A 19 23.01 -4.77 -25.45
C LEU A 19 24.42 -4.25 -25.77
N GLN A 20 24.56 -3.35 -26.75
CA GLN A 20 25.85 -2.77 -27.13
C GLN A 20 26.47 -1.90 -26.02
N ALA A 21 25.63 -1.21 -25.25
CA ALA A 21 26.08 -0.37 -24.13
C ALA A 21 26.54 -1.18 -22.92
N LEU A 22 26.04 -2.41 -22.73
CA LEU A 22 26.40 -3.27 -21.61
C LEU A 22 27.78 -3.89 -21.79
N HIS A 23 28.58 -3.87 -20.73
CA HIS A 23 29.91 -4.47 -20.78
C HIS A 23 29.83 -6.00 -20.53
N PRO A 24 30.29 -6.87 -21.47
CA PRO A 24 30.21 -8.32 -21.33
C PRO A 24 31.01 -8.91 -20.15
N ARG A 25 31.99 -8.16 -19.62
CA ARG A 25 32.80 -8.54 -18.45
C ARG A 25 32.47 -7.71 -17.20
N GLY A 26 31.55 -6.75 -17.30
CA GLY A 26 31.16 -5.90 -16.18
C GLY A 26 30.49 -6.73 -15.08
N ILE A 27 30.97 -6.67 -13.84
CA ILE A 27 30.44 -7.49 -12.74
C ILE A 27 28.94 -7.25 -12.52
N ARG A 28 28.49 -6.01 -12.69
CA ARG A 28 27.08 -5.58 -12.56
C ARG A 28 26.22 -5.85 -13.81
N GLU A 29 26.84 -6.06 -14.96
CA GLU A 29 26.18 -5.98 -16.28
C GLU A 29 26.18 -7.32 -17.03
N LYS A 30 27.20 -8.17 -16.79
CA LYS A 30 27.43 -9.42 -17.51
C LYS A 30 26.23 -10.38 -17.51
N VAL A 31 25.43 -10.38 -16.44
CA VAL A 31 24.25 -11.24 -16.33
C VAL A 31 23.16 -10.74 -17.27
N LEU A 32 22.87 -9.43 -17.24
CA LEU A 32 21.89 -8.80 -18.13
C LEU A 32 22.33 -8.91 -19.59
N HIS A 33 23.60 -8.61 -19.89
CA HIS A 33 24.16 -8.76 -21.24
C HIS A 33 23.99 -10.20 -21.75
N LYS A 34 24.32 -11.22 -20.93
CA LYS A 34 24.16 -12.63 -21.33
C LYS A 34 22.70 -12.99 -21.57
N HIS A 35 21.78 -12.47 -20.77
CA HIS A 35 20.35 -12.73 -20.91
C HIS A 35 19.79 -12.10 -22.19
N LEU A 36 20.06 -10.80 -22.41
CA LEU A 36 19.64 -10.09 -23.61
C LEU A 36 20.21 -10.71 -24.88
N ALA A 37 21.50 -11.07 -24.89
CA ALA A 37 22.13 -11.72 -26.04
C ALA A 37 21.53 -13.10 -26.34
N LYS A 38 21.18 -13.89 -25.31
CA LYS A 38 20.61 -15.23 -25.48
C LYS A 38 19.17 -15.20 -26.01
N HIS A 39 18.38 -14.21 -25.60
CA HIS A 39 16.95 -14.14 -25.86
C HIS A 39 16.56 -13.01 -26.82
N MET A 40 17.53 -12.48 -27.58
CA MET A 40 17.36 -11.29 -28.42
C MET A 40 16.18 -11.40 -29.38
N GLU A 41 16.08 -12.49 -30.14
CA GLU A 41 15.00 -12.67 -31.13
C GLU A 41 13.62 -12.68 -30.48
N SER A 42 13.47 -13.42 -29.37
CA SER A 42 12.22 -13.50 -28.62
C SER A 42 11.82 -12.17 -27.98
N LEU A 43 12.81 -11.42 -27.47
CA LEU A 43 12.57 -10.10 -26.89
C LEU A 43 12.23 -9.06 -27.96
N ALA A 44 12.90 -9.09 -29.12
CA ALA A 44 12.60 -8.21 -30.24
C ALA A 44 11.18 -8.45 -30.79
N GLU A 45 10.74 -9.72 -30.86
CA GLU A 45 9.36 -10.04 -31.23
C GLU A 45 8.35 -9.48 -30.22
N MET A 46 8.66 -9.50 -28.92
CA MET A 46 7.81 -8.90 -27.89
C MET A 46 7.69 -7.38 -28.04
N CYS A 47 8.76 -6.69 -28.46
CA CYS A 47 8.74 -5.25 -28.73
C CYS A 47 7.85 -4.88 -29.93
N THR A 48 7.61 -5.80 -30.86
CA THR A 48 6.71 -5.55 -32.02
C THR A 48 5.23 -5.75 -31.71
N LYS A 49 4.89 -6.29 -30.54
CA LYS A 49 3.49 -6.48 -30.14
C LYS A 49 2.89 -5.14 -29.74
N PRO A 50 1.57 -4.93 -29.97
CA PRO A 50 0.91 -3.72 -29.50
C PRO A 50 1.14 -3.57 -28.00
N ILE A 51 1.52 -2.37 -27.61
CA ILE A 51 1.74 -2.01 -26.22
C ILE A 51 0.45 -2.29 -25.45
N ASN A 52 0.55 -2.94 -24.29
CA ASN A 52 -0.61 -3.18 -23.44
C ASN A 52 -1.32 -1.83 -23.19
N PRO A 53 -2.65 -1.73 -23.29
CA PRO A 53 -3.38 -0.49 -22.98
C PRO A 53 -3.04 0.11 -21.61
N LEU A 54 -2.55 -0.71 -20.66
CA LEU A 54 -1.99 -0.28 -19.37
C LEU A 54 -0.82 0.73 -19.51
N PHE A 55 -0.12 0.67 -20.63
CA PHE A 55 1.10 1.39 -20.97
C PHE A 55 0.90 2.43 -22.08
N GLU A 56 -0.28 2.45 -22.71
CA GLU A 56 -0.71 3.50 -23.62
C GLU A 56 -1.21 4.69 -22.81
N LEU A 57 -0.28 5.61 -22.52
CA LEU A 57 -0.63 6.88 -21.90
C LEU A 57 -1.34 7.75 -22.93
N LYS A 58 -2.65 7.99 -22.73
CA LYS A 58 -3.43 8.91 -23.56
C LYS A 58 -2.79 10.28 -23.56
N THR A 59 -2.69 10.90 -24.73
CA THR A 59 -1.92 12.15 -24.90
C THR A 59 -2.51 13.29 -24.06
N GLU A 60 -3.83 13.29 -23.86
CA GLU A 60 -4.53 14.21 -22.97
C GLU A 60 -4.15 14.08 -21.49
N ASP A 61 -3.81 12.87 -21.02
CA ASP A 61 -3.45 12.61 -19.62
C ASP A 61 -1.95 12.85 -19.35
N LYS A 62 -1.13 12.96 -20.41
CA LYS A 62 0.34 13.14 -20.30
C LYS A 62 0.70 14.43 -19.61
N ASP A 63 0.08 15.54 -20.01
CA ASP A 63 0.42 16.86 -19.49
C ASP A 63 0.00 16.99 -18.02
N VAL A 64 -1.18 16.47 -17.67
CA VAL A 64 -1.69 16.42 -16.29
C VAL A 64 -0.82 15.51 -15.41
N LEU A 65 -0.41 14.34 -15.90
CA LEU A 65 0.49 13.44 -15.17
C LEU A 65 1.90 14.01 -15.05
N LEU A 66 2.45 14.66 -16.09
CA LEU A 66 3.75 15.31 -15.99
C LEU A 66 3.73 16.44 -14.97
N GLU A 67 2.68 17.25 -14.94
CA GLU A 67 2.48 18.31 -13.95
C GLU A 67 2.36 17.71 -12.53
N ALA A 68 1.60 16.63 -12.37
CA ALA A 68 1.48 15.92 -11.09
C ALA A 68 2.80 15.28 -10.62
N LEU A 69 3.60 14.72 -11.54
CA LEU A 69 4.93 14.16 -11.24
C LEU A 69 5.97 15.22 -10.89
N GLN A 70 5.78 16.47 -11.32
CA GLN A 70 6.64 17.59 -10.94
C GLN A 70 6.34 18.08 -9.52
N GLN A 71 5.15 17.79 -8.98
CA GLN A 71 4.84 18.11 -7.59
C GLN A 71 5.58 17.17 -6.63
N PRO A 72 6.12 17.68 -5.52
CA PRO A 72 6.71 16.83 -4.49
C PRO A 72 5.69 15.80 -4.00
N TRP A 73 6.06 14.53 -3.98
CA TRP A 73 5.20 13.47 -3.46
C TRP A 73 4.99 13.66 -1.94
N GLN A 74 3.80 14.13 -1.55
CA GLN A 74 3.42 14.36 -0.15
C GLN A 74 3.03 13.04 0.52
N VAL A 75 4.04 12.20 0.84
CA VAL A 75 3.85 10.88 1.48
C VAL A 75 2.97 11.00 2.73
N GLN A 76 3.27 11.97 3.60
CA GLN A 76 2.62 12.11 4.90
C GLN A 76 1.15 12.49 4.78
N GLU A 77 0.81 13.44 3.91
CA GLU A 77 -0.58 13.84 3.68
C GLU A 77 -1.39 12.68 3.09
N LYS A 78 -0.82 11.95 2.14
CA LYS A 78 -1.48 10.79 1.54
C LYS A 78 -1.62 9.62 2.50
N ALA A 79 -0.61 9.37 3.34
CA ALA A 79 -0.72 8.38 4.40
C ALA A 79 -1.81 8.77 5.41
N MET A 80 -1.84 10.03 5.83
CA MET A 80 -2.86 10.54 6.74
C MET A 80 -4.28 10.44 6.17
N GLU A 81 -4.48 10.76 4.89
CA GLU A 81 -5.76 10.62 4.19
C GLU A 81 -6.27 9.16 4.21
N VAL A 82 -5.35 8.21 4.00
CA VAL A 82 -5.65 6.77 4.06
C VAL A 82 -5.94 6.33 5.50
N ASP A 83 -5.17 6.81 6.48
CA ASP A 83 -5.37 6.48 7.90
C ASP A 83 -6.74 6.99 8.41
N VAL A 84 -7.13 8.20 8.02
CA VAL A 84 -8.46 8.76 8.33
C VAL A 84 -9.57 7.97 7.65
N SER A 85 -9.37 7.57 6.38
CA SER A 85 -10.34 6.72 5.66
C SER A 85 -10.53 5.38 6.34
N ALA A 86 -9.45 4.77 6.84
CA ALA A 86 -9.51 3.52 7.61
C ALA A 86 -10.30 3.69 8.92
N LEU A 87 -10.10 4.79 9.65
CA LEU A 87 -10.89 5.12 10.83
C LEU A 87 -12.38 5.27 10.51
N GLN A 88 -12.73 5.96 9.42
CA GLN A 88 -14.12 6.10 8.97
C GLN A 88 -14.77 4.74 8.64
N TRP A 89 -14.02 3.81 8.04
CA TRP A 89 -14.53 2.46 7.78
C TRP A 89 -14.81 1.68 9.07
N VAL A 90 -14.02 1.90 10.12
CA VAL A 90 -14.28 1.30 11.44
C VAL A 90 -15.54 1.90 12.06
N GLU A 91 -15.70 3.22 11.99
CA GLU A 91 -16.89 3.91 12.49
C GLU A 91 -18.17 3.43 11.76
N ASP A 92 -18.12 3.30 10.44
CA ASP A 92 -19.22 2.73 9.64
C ASP A 92 -19.51 1.27 10.01
N LEU A 93 -18.46 0.47 10.25
CA LEU A 93 -18.62 -0.91 10.71
C LEU A 93 -19.33 -0.97 12.06
N GLU A 94 -18.98 -0.10 13.01
CA GLU A 94 -19.66 -0.01 14.32
C GLU A 94 -21.15 0.30 14.14
N GLN A 95 -21.50 1.26 13.28
CA GLN A 95 -22.89 1.58 12.94
C GLN A 95 -23.63 0.37 12.37
N ARG A 96 -23.00 -0.36 11.44
CA ARG A 96 -23.59 -1.57 10.84
C ARG A 96 -23.79 -2.70 11.84
N VAL A 97 -22.88 -2.88 12.79
CA VAL A 97 -23.02 -3.90 13.86
C VAL A 97 -24.20 -3.58 14.77
N ILE A 98 -24.37 -2.32 15.17
CA ILE A 98 -25.53 -1.91 15.97
C ILE A 98 -26.82 -2.02 15.18
N ALA A 99 -26.84 -1.55 13.93
CA ALA A 99 -28.02 -1.63 13.07
C ALA A 99 -28.50 -3.07 12.85
N ALA A 100 -27.58 -4.05 12.93
CA ALA A 100 -27.89 -5.47 12.85
C ALA A 100 -28.23 -6.13 14.21
N ASP A 101 -28.29 -5.37 15.31
CA ASP A 101 -28.48 -5.85 16.69
C ASP A 101 -27.47 -6.95 17.10
N LEU A 102 -26.24 -6.87 16.57
CA LEU A 102 -25.15 -7.83 16.82
C LEU A 102 -24.23 -7.43 17.97
N HIS A 103 -24.67 -6.54 18.86
CA HIS A 103 -23.87 -6.02 19.98
C HIS A 103 -24.43 -6.48 21.32
N LEU A 104 -23.54 -6.63 22.30
CA LEU A 104 -23.90 -6.90 23.68
C LEU A 104 -24.50 -5.64 24.31
N LYS A 105 -25.65 -5.76 24.99
CA LYS A 105 -26.28 -4.62 25.70
C LYS A 105 -25.62 -4.45 27.09
N PRO A 106 -25.25 -3.23 27.51
CA PRO A 106 -25.61 -1.92 26.94
C PRO A 106 -24.45 -1.21 26.17
N TYR A 107 -23.88 -1.84 25.14
CA TYR A 107 -22.88 -1.18 24.28
C TYR A 107 -23.50 -0.05 23.45
N THR A 108 -22.83 1.10 23.39
CA THR A 108 -23.22 2.29 22.62
C THR A 108 -22.05 2.77 21.77
N ILE A 109 -22.35 3.28 20.58
CA ILE A 109 -21.32 3.80 19.66
C ILE A 109 -20.78 5.13 20.18
N PRO A 110 -19.46 5.31 20.31
CA PRO A 110 -18.84 6.60 20.60
C PRO A 110 -18.99 7.58 19.43
N ASP A 111 -18.92 8.88 19.72
CA ASP A 111 -18.85 9.91 18.68
C ASP A 111 -17.72 9.63 17.67
N PRO A 112 -17.88 10.04 16.39
CA PRO A 112 -16.86 9.82 15.38
C PRO A 112 -15.59 10.61 15.70
N ASP A 113 -14.47 9.90 15.73
CA ASP A 113 -13.15 10.49 15.92
C ASP A 113 -12.60 11.06 14.61
N SER A 114 -13.07 10.57 13.45
CA SER A 114 -12.59 10.98 12.13
C SER A 114 -12.81 12.46 11.79
N THR A 115 -13.73 13.13 12.48
CA THR A 115 -14.03 14.57 12.29
C THR A 115 -13.29 15.47 13.26
N ARG A 116 -12.37 14.93 14.06
CA ARG A 116 -11.60 15.71 15.03
C ARG A 116 -10.54 16.56 14.35
N ASP A 117 -10.38 17.80 14.81
CA ASP A 117 -9.41 18.76 14.28
C ASP A 117 -7.97 18.53 14.80
N ASP A 118 -7.81 17.73 15.85
CA ASP A 118 -6.52 17.47 16.51
C ASP A 118 -5.79 16.23 15.96
N LEU A 119 -6.30 15.61 14.90
CA LEU A 119 -5.70 14.42 14.29
C LEU A 119 -4.34 14.74 13.68
N GLN A 120 -3.36 13.86 13.91
CA GLN A 120 -1.99 14.03 13.45
C GLN A 120 -1.42 12.72 12.89
N TYR A 121 -0.63 12.84 11.83
CA TYR A 121 0.15 11.73 11.31
C TYR A 121 1.27 11.38 12.31
N TYR A 122 1.41 10.10 12.59
CA TYR A 122 2.50 9.56 13.39
C TYR A 122 3.00 8.26 12.75
N GLU A 123 4.30 8.20 12.49
CA GLU A 123 4.95 7.00 11.98
C GLU A 123 5.49 6.19 13.16
N HIS A 124 5.02 4.95 13.29
CA HIS A 124 5.52 4.04 14.31
C HIS A 124 6.86 3.47 13.86
N ASP A 125 7.89 3.60 14.71
CA ASP A 125 9.17 2.94 14.49
C ASP A 125 8.95 1.42 14.47
N VAL A 126 9.22 0.80 13.32
CA VAL A 126 9.18 -0.66 13.17
C VAL A 126 10.61 -1.18 13.31
N ASP A 127 10.91 -1.94 14.38
CA ASP A 127 12.16 -2.69 14.42
C ASP A 127 12.10 -3.75 13.29
N PRO A 128 13.11 -3.88 12.42
CA PRO A 128 13.16 -4.96 11.42
C PRO A 128 13.02 -6.38 12.01
N ARG A 129 13.18 -6.54 13.33
CA ARG A 129 12.94 -7.80 14.08
C ARG A 129 11.48 -8.00 14.51
N ASP A 130 10.68 -6.93 14.50
CA ASP A 130 9.24 -6.93 14.77
C ASP A 130 8.45 -7.35 13.51
N ASP A 131 8.91 -8.43 12.88
CA ASP A 131 8.24 -9.01 11.73
C ASP A 131 6.88 -9.57 12.17
N TRP A 132 5.84 -9.37 11.35
CA TRP A 132 4.45 -9.74 11.65
C TRP A 132 4.28 -11.24 11.93
N ILE A 133 5.24 -12.04 11.46
CA ILE A 133 5.33 -13.49 11.62
C ILE A 133 5.88 -13.90 13.00
N VAL A 134 6.68 -13.04 13.64
CA VAL A 134 7.49 -13.38 14.82
C VAL A 134 6.76 -13.07 16.13
N ARG A 135 5.93 -12.01 16.17
CA ARG A 135 5.23 -11.60 17.39
C ARG A 135 3.85 -12.26 17.56
N THR A 136 3.54 -12.62 18.80
CA THR A 136 2.25 -13.19 19.22
C THR A 136 1.17 -12.10 19.40
N LYS A 137 -0.13 -12.45 19.30
CA LYS A 137 -1.27 -11.50 19.47
C LYS A 137 -1.15 -10.62 20.73
N LYS A 138 -0.55 -11.13 21.80
CA LYS A 138 -0.32 -10.42 23.08
C LYS A 138 0.72 -9.31 22.97
N GLU A 139 1.77 -9.49 22.16
CA GLU A 139 2.87 -8.54 22.00
C GLU A 139 2.47 -7.34 21.13
N TRP A 140 1.50 -7.51 20.22
CA TRP A 140 0.93 -6.42 19.41
C TRP A 140 0.00 -5.51 20.22
N SER A 141 -0.69 -6.05 21.23
CA SER A 141 -1.58 -5.27 22.10
C SER A 141 -0.87 -4.33 23.07
N GLY A 142 0.45 -4.46 23.21
CA GLY A 142 1.28 -3.65 24.13
C GLY A 142 1.97 -2.45 23.48
N LEU A 143 1.80 -2.24 22.17
CA LEU A 143 2.39 -1.08 21.49
C LEU A 143 1.72 0.21 21.97
N PRO A 144 2.49 1.29 22.21
CA PRO A 144 1.91 2.57 22.59
C PRO A 144 0.98 3.03 21.47
N ARG A 145 -0.22 3.47 21.85
CA ARG A 145 -1.24 3.99 20.92
C ARG A 145 -1.42 5.48 21.17
N ILE A 146 -1.37 6.27 20.12
CA ILE A 146 -1.47 7.72 20.18
C ILE A 146 -2.91 8.14 19.94
N ALA A 147 -3.48 8.86 20.91
CA ALA A 147 -4.89 9.24 20.91
C ALA A 147 -5.28 10.29 19.85
N THR A 148 -4.30 10.84 19.13
CA THR A 148 -4.47 11.77 18.01
C THR A 148 -4.11 11.13 16.67
N HIS A 149 -3.63 9.89 16.64
CA HIS A 149 -3.28 9.18 15.41
C HIS A 149 -4.50 8.38 14.88
N PRO A 150 -4.98 8.64 13.64
CA PRO A 150 -6.22 8.03 13.16
C PRO A 150 -6.20 6.50 13.14
N LEU A 151 -5.09 5.89 12.74
CA LEU A 151 -4.98 4.42 12.67
C LEU A 151 -4.97 3.78 14.07
N ASP A 152 -4.38 4.44 15.06
CA ASP A 152 -4.41 3.95 16.44
C ASP A 152 -5.81 4.04 17.05
N LEU A 153 -6.52 5.13 16.77
CA LEU A 153 -7.93 5.26 17.14
C LEU A 153 -8.77 4.15 16.49
N ALA A 154 -8.54 3.86 15.19
CA ALA A 154 -9.23 2.78 14.48
C ALA A 154 -8.98 1.42 15.14
N VAL A 155 -7.74 1.12 15.55
CA VAL A 155 -7.39 -0.11 16.28
C VAL A 155 -8.06 -0.17 17.64
N LEU A 156 -8.07 0.93 18.40
CA LEU A 156 -8.72 0.98 19.72
C LEU A 156 -10.23 0.77 19.62
N ARG A 157 -10.88 1.41 18.63
CA ARG A 157 -12.31 1.25 18.34
C ARG A 157 -12.64 -0.17 17.91
N LEU A 158 -11.87 -0.76 16.98
CA LEU A 158 -12.03 -2.17 16.59
C LEU A 158 -11.88 -3.13 17.76
N ALA A 159 -10.87 -2.94 18.62
CA ALA A 159 -10.68 -3.78 19.80
C ALA A 159 -11.83 -3.65 20.80
N ASN A 160 -12.40 -2.45 20.93
CA ASN A 160 -13.59 -2.21 21.74
C ASN A 160 -14.83 -2.91 21.13
N LEU A 161 -15.02 -2.78 19.82
CA LEU A 161 -16.11 -3.44 19.09
C LEU A 161 -16.01 -4.97 19.19
N GLU A 162 -14.83 -5.57 18.98
CA GLU A 162 -14.59 -7.02 19.08
C GLU A 162 -15.05 -7.59 20.43
N ARG A 163 -14.80 -6.86 21.53
CA ARG A 163 -15.20 -7.25 22.88
C ARG A 163 -16.70 -7.14 23.13
N ASN A 164 -17.40 -6.32 22.34
CA ASN A 164 -18.81 -6.01 22.51
C ASN A 164 -19.72 -6.62 21.43
N ILE A 165 -19.20 -7.47 20.53
CA ILE A 165 -20.01 -8.20 19.55
C ILE A 165 -20.63 -9.47 20.16
N GLU A 166 -21.89 -9.75 19.81
CA GLU A 166 -22.54 -11.02 20.10
C GLU A 166 -21.94 -12.18 19.31
N ARG A 167 -21.23 -13.08 20.00
CA ARG A 167 -20.56 -14.23 19.37
C ARG A 167 -21.49 -15.36 18.94
N ARG A 168 -22.77 -15.34 19.36
CA ARG A 168 -23.77 -16.39 19.06
C ARG A 168 -23.99 -16.59 17.57
N TYR A 169 -23.74 -15.56 16.76
CA TYR A 169 -23.95 -15.56 15.31
C TYR A 169 -22.65 -15.74 14.52
N LEU A 170 -21.50 -15.83 15.20
CA LEU A 170 -20.19 -15.95 14.57
C LEU A 170 -19.83 -17.41 14.32
N LYS A 171 -19.21 -17.68 13.16
CA LYS A 171 -18.65 -18.99 12.81
C LYS A 171 -17.16 -19.03 13.17
N GLU A 172 -16.58 -20.23 13.25
CA GLU A 172 -15.13 -20.40 13.40
C GLU A 172 -14.37 -19.63 12.31
N PRO A 173 -13.26 -18.94 12.63
CA PRO A 173 -12.52 -18.92 13.91
C PRO A 173 -12.97 -17.84 14.92
N LEU A 174 -14.04 -17.09 14.64
CA LEU A 174 -14.46 -15.91 15.41
C LEU A 174 -15.28 -16.22 16.69
N TRP A 175 -15.49 -17.50 17.00
CA TRP A 175 -16.23 -17.95 18.19
C TRP A 175 -15.43 -17.70 19.50
N ASN A 176 -14.09 -17.78 19.44
CA ASN A 176 -13.22 -17.85 20.63
C ASN A 176 -13.02 -16.54 21.39
#